data_AF-A0A378PXD1-F1
#
_entry.id   AF-A0A378PXD1-F1
#
_cell.length_a   1.000
_cell.length_b   1.000
_cell.length_c   1.000
_cell.angle_alpha   90.00
_cell.angle_beta   90.00
_cell.angle_gamma   90.00
#
_symmetry.space_group_name_H-M   'P 1'
#
loop_
_entity.id
_entity.type
_entity.pdbx_description
1 polymer ?
#
loop_
_entity_poly.entity_id
_entity_poly.type
_entity_poly.pdbx_seq_one_letter_code
_entity_poly.pdbx_strand_id
1 'polypeptide(L)'
;MANKKEILAYAKQHGFIYPKIKVIFGFGLCGGAIGLFIMMFGVFTEGMIKDASGILSRMPTDTTIYSMVSGIFSFLFGGIALGTIFGCIPAFLTGIYCAIFNFIMMKKLDYAHLYVVGTIFSAIYFNHWLNLPDEFWQRMFDLWVWGSIGGISAMICGKFFLPKLPNNF
;
A
#
# COMPACT_ATOMS: atom_id res chain seq x y z
N MET A 1 -21.25 -4.51 27.83
CA MET A 1 -20.09 -4.71 26.93
C MET A 1 -19.25 -3.44 27.01
N ALA A 2 -18.02 -3.50 27.51
CA ALA A 2 -17.21 -2.30 27.76
C ALA A 2 -16.94 -1.54 26.45
N ASN A 3 -16.99 -0.21 26.51
CA ASN A 3 -16.77 0.64 25.35
C ASN A 3 -15.26 0.63 24.97
N LYS A 4 -14.92 0.74 23.68
CA LYS A 4 -13.52 0.74 23.18
C LYS A 4 -12.65 1.76 23.91
N LYS A 5 -13.24 2.91 24.28
CA LYS A 5 -12.57 3.95 25.08
C LYS A 5 -12.26 3.50 26.51
N GLU A 6 -13.11 2.72 27.13
CA GLU A 6 -12.94 2.22 28.51
C GLU A 6 -11.84 1.16 28.57
N ILE A 7 -11.80 0.24 27.61
CA ILE A 7 -10.75 -0.78 27.53
C ILE A 7 -9.38 -0.12 27.26
N LEU A 8 -9.35 0.91 26.42
CA LEU A 8 -8.12 1.66 26.13
C LEU A 8 -7.66 2.50 27.32
N ALA A 9 -8.60 3.07 28.09
CA ALA A 9 -8.30 3.80 29.33
C ALA A 9 -7.76 2.86 30.41
N TYR A 10 -8.38 1.68 30.58
CA TYR A 10 -7.92 0.64 31.49
C TYR A 10 -6.52 0.14 31.12
N ALA A 11 -6.27 -0.18 29.84
CA ALA A 11 -4.96 -0.59 29.38
C ALA A 11 -3.89 0.49 29.61
N LYS A 12 -4.21 1.77 29.36
CA LYS A 12 -3.30 2.90 29.64
C LYS A 12 -3.00 3.05 31.13
N GLN A 13 -3.99 2.87 32.01
CA GLN A 13 -3.79 2.89 33.46
C GLN A 13 -2.87 1.77 33.94
N HIS A 14 -2.85 0.62 33.25
CA HIS A 14 -1.94 -0.49 33.53
C HIS A 14 -0.62 -0.45 32.76
N GLY A 15 -0.21 0.73 32.27
CA GLY A 15 1.12 0.94 31.69
C GLY A 15 1.24 0.57 30.20
N PHE A 16 0.14 0.38 29.47
CA PHE A 16 0.20 0.17 28.03
C PHE A 16 0.65 1.45 27.30
N ILE A 17 1.86 1.40 26.73
CA ILE A 17 2.39 2.45 25.86
C ILE A 17 2.18 2.04 24.40
N TYR A 18 1.45 2.86 23.64
CA TYR A 18 1.20 2.58 22.23
C TYR A 18 2.50 2.68 21.41
N PRO A 19 2.88 1.65 20.64
CA PRO A 19 4.15 1.60 19.92
C PRO A 19 4.12 2.43 18.62
N LYS A 20 3.99 3.76 18.75
CA LYS A 20 3.79 4.71 17.63
C LYS A 20 4.82 4.55 16.52
N ILE A 21 6.11 4.50 16.88
CA ILE A 21 7.22 4.40 15.92
C ILE A 21 7.13 3.09 15.14
N LYS A 22 6.93 1.96 15.83
CA LYS A 22 6.80 0.64 15.19
C LYS A 22 5.60 0.60 14.22
N VAL A 23 4.48 1.21 14.59
CA VAL A 23 3.28 1.26 13.73
C VAL A 23 3.56 2.09 12.48
N ILE A 24 4.10 3.31 12.63
CA ILE A 24 4.35 4.20 11.48
C ILE A 24 5.37 3.59 10.53
N PHE A 25 6.54 3.16 11.03
CA PHE A 25 7.59 2.57 10.20
C PHE A 25 7.19 1.21 9.63
N GLY A 26 6.44 0.39 10.38
CA GLY A 26 5.93 -0.89 9.90
C GLY A 26 4.97 -0.72 8.73
N PHE A 27 4.08 0.27 8.80
CA PHE A 27 3.18 0.61 7.70
C PHE A 27 3.95 1.15 6.48
N GLY A 28 4.92 2.04 6.69
CA GLY A 28 5.74 2.58 5.59
C GLY A 28 6.54 1.51 4.84
N LEU A 29 7.27 0.66 5.57
CA LEU A 29 8.08 -0.41 4.98
C LEU A 29 7.23 -1.46 4.28
N CYS A 30 6.15 -1.91 4.92
CA CYS A 30 5.28 -2.95 4.35
C CYS A 30 4.46 -2.39 3.18
N GLY A 31 3.98 -1.15 3.27
CA GLY A 31 3.30 -0.47 2.17
C GLY A 31 4.20 -0.22 0.97
N GLY A 32 5.46 0.17 1.20
CA GLY A 32 6.46 0.27 0.15
C GLY A 32 6.73 -1.07 -0.54
N ALA A 33 6.86 -2.16 0.23
CA ALA A 33 7.04 -3.50 -0.32
C ALA A 33 5.84 -4.00 -1.14
N ILE A 34 4.61 -3.71 -0.68
CA ILE A 34 3.40 -4.07 -1.43
C ILE A 34 3.29 -3.24 -2.72
N GLY A 35 3.55 -1.93 -2.65
CA GLY A 35 3.58 -1.07 -3.84
C GLY A 35 4.60 -1.54 -4.87
N LEU A 36 5.78 -1.93 -4.43
CA LEU A 36 6.82 -2.52 -5.26
C LEU A 36 6.36 -3.82 -5.94
N PHE A 37 5.74 -4.72 -5.19
CA PHE A 37 5.24 -5.99 -5.71
C PHE A 37 4.18 -5.78 -6.81
N ILE A 38 3.23 -4.88 -6.57
CA ILE A 38 2.16 -4.56 -7.52
C ILE A 38 2.73 -3.92 -8.78
N MET A 39 3.71 -3.04 -8.63
CA MET A 39 4.35 -2.38 -9.77
C MET A 39 5.16 -3.37 -10.60
N MET A 40 5.96 -4.25 -9.97
CA MET A 40 6.66 -5.33 -10.68
C MET A 40 5.68 -6.26 -11.42
N PHE A 41 4.55 -6.60 -10.80
CA PHE A 41 3.53 -7.45 -11.43
C PHE A 41 2.84 -6.75 -12.62
N GLY A 42 2.48 -5.47 -12.48
CA GLY A 42 1.89 -4.66 -13.55
C GLY A 42 2.83 -4.54 -14.74
N VAL A 43 4.11 -4.28 -14.49
CA VAL A 43 5.07 -4.16 -15.59
C VAL A 43 5.42 -5.53 -16.21
N PHE A 44 5.46 -6.61 -15.41
CA PHE A 44 5.62 -7.97 -15.94
C PHE A 44 4.46 -8.37 -16.86
N THR A 45 3.22 -8.08 -16.46
CA THR A 45 2.03 -8.36 -17.27
C THR A 45 1.99 -7.49 -18.53
N GLU A 46 2.31 -6.20 -18.44
CA GLU A 46 2.46 -5.34 -19.63
C GLU A 46 3.56 -5.85 -20.58
N GLY A 47 4.69 -6.31 -20.02
CA GLY A 47 5.77 -6.94 -20.77
C GLY A 47 5.25 -8.13 -21.55
N MET A 48 4.62 -9.11 -20.89
CA MET A 48 4.05 -10.28 -21.56
C MET A 48 2.99 -9.95 -22.62
N ILE A 49 2.14 -8.93 -22.39
CA ILE A 49 1.09 -8.51 -23.32
C ILE A 49 1.68 -7.81 -24.56
N LYS A 50 2.65 -6.90 -24.35
CA LYS A 50 3.34 -6.20 -25.45
C LYS A 50 4.28 -7.14 -26.21
N ASP A 51 4.88 -8.09 -25.52
CA ASP A 51 5.81 -9.06 -26.09
C ASP A 51 5.12 -10.15 -26.91
N ALA A 52 3.86 -10.49 -26.61
CA ALA A 52 3.03 -11.36 -27.45
C ALA A 52 2.74 -10.78 -28.85
N SER A 53 2.90 -9.47 -29.05
CA SER A 53 2.69 -8.80 -30.35
C SER A 53 3.93 -8.10 -30.92
N GLY A 54 4.99 -7.91 -30.12
CA GLY A 54 6.14 -7.05 -30.48
C GLY A 54 7.53 -7.65 -30.37
N ILE A 55 7.76 -8.77 -29.64
CA ILE A 55 9.14 -9.33 -29.54
C ILE A 55 9.64 -9.83 -30.90
N LEU A 56 8.76 -10.41 -31.74
CA LEU A 56 9.20 -10.95 -33.03
C LEU A 56 9.57 -9.85 -34.04
N SER A 57 9.12 -8.61 -33.84
CA SER A 57 9.30 -7.49 -34.78
C SER A 57 10.22 -6.38 -34.27
N ARG A 58 10.65 -6.42 -33.00
CA ARG A 58 11.50 -5.39 -32.38
C ARG A 58 12.78 -5.91 -31.72
N MET A 59 13.17 -7.17 -31.89
CA MET A 59 14.55 -7.55 -31.57
C MET A 59 15.48 -6.82 -32.56
N PRO A 60 16.28 -5.84 -32.14
CA PRO A 60 17.38 -5.36 -32.95
C PRO A 60 18.37 -6.52 -33.02
N THR A 61 18.73 -6.94 -34.22
CA THR A 61 19.66 -8.03 -34.48
C THR A 61 21.07 -7.79 -33.87
N ASP A 62 21.31 -6.62 -33.26
CA ASP A 62 22.58 -6.15 -32.71
C ASP A 62 22.47 -5.58 -31.27
N THR A 63 21.76 -6.23 -30.35
CA THR A 63 21.85 -5.87 -28.91
C THR A 63 23.04 -6.54 -28.26
N THR A 64 24.13 -5.79 -28.04
CA THR A 64 25.23 -6.22 -27.17
C THR A 64 24.68 -6.53 -25.76
N ILE A 65 25.18 -7.58 -25.11
CA ILE A 65 24.77 -8.04 -23.76
C ILE A 65 24.70 -6.87 -22.75
N TYR A 66 25.59 -5.89 -22.90
CA TYR A 66 25.63 -4.68 -22.09
C TYR A 66 24.34 -3.84 -22.15
N SER A 67 23.73 -3.70 -23.32
CA SER A 67 22.47 -2.96 -23.51
C SER A 67 21.27 -3.66 -22.87
N MET A 68 21.22 -5.00 -22.91
CA MET A 68 20.20 -5.79 -22.23
C MET A 68 20.33 -5.71 -20.70
N VAL A 69 21.57 -5.81 -20.19
CA VAL A 69 21.85 -5.70 -18.74
C VAL A 69 21.51 -4.30 -18.21
N SER A 70 21.88 -3.25 -18.95
CA SER A 70 21.55 -1.86 -18.59
C SER A 70 20.04 -1.59 -18.62
N GLY A 71 19.31 -2.14 -19.59
CA GLY A 71 17.86 -2.05 -19.67
C GLY A 71 17.17 -2.72 -18.47
N ILE A 72 17.59 -3.94 -18.11
CA ILE A 72 17.08 -4.67 -16.94
C ILE A 72 17.38 -3.91 -15.64
N PHE A 73 18.58 -3.34 -15.50
CA PHE A 73 18.96 -2.56 -14.32
C PHE A 73 18.15 -1.27 -14.19
N SER A 74 17.99 -0.51 -15.28
CA SER A 74 17.21 0.73 -15.28
C SER A 74 15.73 0.45 -15.01
N PHE A 75 15.22 -0.66 -15.54
CA PHE A 75 13.86 -1.14 -15.31
C PHE A 75 13.63 -1.54 -13.84
N LEU A 76 14.54 -2.32 -13.25
CA LEU A 76 14.48 -2.68 -11.83
C LEU A 76 14.59 -1.45 -10.93
N PHE A 77 15.58 -0.58 -11.16
CA PHE A 77 15.79 0.60 -10.31
C PHE A 77 14.65 1.62 -10.43
N GLY A 78 14.17 1.89 -11.65
CA GLY A 78 13.02 2.76 -11.88
C GLY A 78 11.75 2.19 -11.26
N GLY A 79 11.56 0.87 -11.39
CA GLY A 79 10.44 0.16 -10.79
C GLY A 79 10.46 0.17 -9.26
N ILE A 80 11.64 -0.04 -8.68
CA ILE A 80 11.84 0.02 -7.22
C ILE A 80 11.56 1.42 -6.70
N ALA A 81 12.12 2.46 -7.34
CA ALA A 81 11.96 3.84 -6.90
C ALA A 81 10.49 4.29 -6.96
N LEU A 82 9.83 4.09 -8.10
CA LEU A 82 8.43 4.49 -8.26
C LEU A 82 7.48 3.61 -7.44
N GLY A 83 7.59 2.29 -7.51
CA GLY A 83 6.72 1.37 -6.75
C GLY A 83 6.82 1.58 -5.24
N THR A 84 8.02 1.85 -4.73
CA THR A 84 8.21 2.19 -3.32
C THR A 84 7.57 3.53 -2.99
N ILE A 85 7.82 4.60 -3.74
CA ILE A 85 7.26 5.93 -3.45
C ILE A 85 5.73 5.90 -3.48
N PHE A 86 5.15 5.31 -4.51
CA PHE A 86 3.70 5.24 -4.71
C PHE A 86 2.97 4.38 -3.66
N GLY A 87 3.61 3.31 -3.15
CA GLY A 87 3.04 2.49 -2.08
C GLY A 87 3.33 3.00 -0.66
N CYS A 88 4.49 3.59 -0.46
CA CYS A 88 5.00 3.99 0.86
C CYS A 88 4.26 5.21 1.41
N ILE A 89 4.03 6.24 0.60
CA ILE A 89 3.39 7.49 1.06
C ILE A 89 1.96 7.27 1.61
N PRO A 90 1.02 6.65 0.88
CA PRO A 90 -0.33 6.41 1.41
C PRO A 90 -0.32 5.46 2.63
N ALA A 91 0.62 4.51 2.68
CA ALA A 91 0.78 3.63 3.83
C ALA A 91 1.31 4.38 5.07
N PHE A 92 2.26 5.30 4.88
CA PHE A 92 2.75 6.19 5.94
C PHE A 92 1.62 7.06 6.50
N LEU A 93 0.79 7.66 5.63
CA LEU A 93 -0.37 8.45 6.05
C LEU A 93 -1.35 7.62 6.90
N THR A 94 -1.61 6.38 6.47
CA THR A 94 -2.47 5.45 7.21
C THR A 94 -1.84 5.04 8.56
N GLY A 95 -0.52 4.83 8.60
CA GLY A 95 0.23 4.52 9.83
C GLY A 95 0.23 5.69 10.82
N ILE A 96 0.41 6.92 10.34
CA ILE A 96 0.33 8.15 11.14
C ILE A 96 -1.08 8.30 11.71
N TYR A 97 -2.12 8.11 10.90
CA TYR A 97 -3.51 8.13 11.36
C TYR A 97 -3.71 7.13 12.51
N CYS A 98 -3.27 5.88 12.34
CA CYS A 98 -3.38 4.86 13.39
C CYS A 98 -2.61 5.23 14.67
N ALA A 99 -1.45 5.87 14.54
CA ALA A 99 -0.63 6.30 15.68
C ALA A 99 -1.21 7.50 16.45
N ILE A 100 -1.84 8.45 15.74
CA ILE A 100 -2.51 9.61 16.36
C ILE A 100 -3.72 9.13 17.18
N PHE A 101 -4.54 8.27 16.59
CA PHE A 101 -5.75 7.77 17.25
C PHE A 101 -5.49 6.61 18.23
N ASN A 102 -4.24 6.19 18.41
CA ASN A 102 -3.85 5.01 19.19
C ASN A 102 -4.74 3.80 18.85
N PHE A 103 -4.88 3.50 17.56
CA PHE A 103 -5.85 2.54 17.06
C PHE A 103 -5.46 1.11 17.46
N ILE A 104 -6.33 0.44 18.22
CA ILE A 104 -6.18 -0.96 18.61
C ILE A 104 -7.19 -1.80 17.87
N MET A 105 -6.75 -2.94 17.33
CA MET A 105 -7.64 -3.91 16.68
C MET A 105 -8.25 -4.83 17.72
N MET A 106 -9.59 -4.81 17.80
CA MET A 106 -10.37 -5.59 18.76
C MET A 106 -11.40 -6.48 18.07
N LYS A 107 -12.02 -6.00 16.99
CA LYS A 107 -13.09 -6.70 16.26
C LYS A 107 -12.77 -6.81 14.78
N LYS A 108 -13.42 -7.76 14.07
CA LYS A 108 -13.31 -7.88 12.61
C LYS A 108 -13.72 -6.59 11.88
N LEU A 109 -14.66 -5.83 12.43
CA LEU A 109 -15.06 -4.50 11.92
C LEU A 109 -13.92 -3.48 11.91
N ASP A 110 -12.91 -3.60 12.78
CA ASP A 110 -11.76 -2.69 12.77
C ASP A 110 -10.90 -2.87 11.49
N TYR A 111 -10.92 -4.05 10.87
CA TYR A 111 -10.28 -4.27 9.57
C TYR A 111 -11.03 -3.54 8.45
N ALA A 112 -12.36 -3.52 8.51
CA ALA A 112 -13.18 -2.77 7.54
C ALA A 112 -12.94 -1.25 7.67
N HIS A 113 -12.82 -0.74 8.91
CA HIS A 113 -12.42 0.65 9.14
C HIS A 113 -11.05 0.94 8.52
N LEU A 114 -10.07 0.05 8.75
CA LEU A 114 -8.72 0.21 8.21
C LEU A 114 -8.68 0.16 6.68
N TYR A 115 -9.50 -0.70 6.07
CA TYR A 115 -9.69 -0.75 4.62
C TYR A 115 -10.19 0.58 4.10
N VAL A 116 -11.28 1.12 4.67
CA VAL A 116 -11.88 2.39 4.24
C VAL A 116 -10.88 3.55 4.37
N VAL A 117 -10.17 3.64 5.50
CA VAL A 117 -9.15 4.69 5.71
C VAL A 117 -8.02 4.57 4.70
N GLY A 118 -7.48 3.36 4.50
CA GLY A 118 -6.43 3.11 3.52
C GLY A 118 -6.88 3.42 2.09
N THR A 119 -8.12 3.08 1.75
CA THR A 119 -8.71 3.38 0.44
C THR A 119 -8.87 4.86 0.19
N ILE A 120 -9.33 5.63 1.17
CA ILE A 120 -9.47 7.09 1.05
C ILE A 120 -8.10 7.74 0.86
N PHE A 121 -7.10 7.40 1.70
CA PHE A 121 -5.77 8.00 1.59
C PHE A 121 -5.09 7.65 0.25
N SER A 122 -5.20 6.40 -0.19
CA SER A 122 -4.68 6.01 -1.51
C SER A 122 -5.44 6.69 -2.64
N ALA A 123 -6.77 6.77 -2.59
CA ALA A 123 -7.55 7.44 -3.63
C ALA A 123 -7.19 8.94 -3.75
N ILE A 124 -7.04 9.65 -2.63
CA ILE A 124 -6.59 11.06 -2.65
C ILE A 124 -5.19 11.18 -3.27
N TYR A 125 -4.27 10.30 -2.85
CA TYR A 125 -2.90 10.31 -3.36
C TYR A 125 -2.85 10.02 -4.87
N PHE A 126 -3.55 8.98 -5.32
CA PHE A 126 -3.60 8.62 -6.75
C PHE A 126 -4.37 9.65 -7.59
N ASN A 127 -5.40 10.30 -7.06
CA ASN A 127 -6.09 11.38 -7.77
C ASN A 127 -5.16 12.58 -8.03
N HIS A 128 -4.17 12.80 -7.17
CA HIS A 128 -3.21 13.89 -7.35
C HIS A 128 -2.10 13.55 -8.35
N TRP A 129 -1.69 12.28 -8.41
CA TRP A 129 -0.54 11.84 -9.20
C TRP A 129 -0.88 11.19 -10.53
N LEU A 130 -2.06 10.57 -10.66
CA LEU A 130 -2.51 9.95 -11.89
C LEU A 130 -3.36 10.95 -12.67
N ASN A 131 -3.04 11.10 -13.95
CA ASN A 131 -3.85 11.90 -14.86
C ASN A 131 -5.08 11.08 -15.26
N LEU A 132 -6.11 11.11 -14.42
CA LEU A 132 -7.30 10.30 -14.56
C LEU A 132 -8.27 10.88 -15.60
N PRO A 133 -9.02 10.04 -16.33
CA PRO A 133 -10.00 10.49 -17.31
C PRO A 133 -11.01 11.48 -16.68
N ASP A 134 -11.50 12.42 -17.49
CA ASP A 134 -12.47 13.43 -17.04
C ASP A 134 -13.89 12.88 -16.90
N GLU A 135 -14.16 11.71 -17.48
CA GLU A 135 -15.42 11.00 -17.28
C GLU A 135 -15.57 10.56 -15.83
N PHE A 136 -16.59 11.10 -15.15
CA PHE A 136 -16.83 10.87 -13.73
C PHE A 136 -16.87 9.39 -13.34
N TRP A 137 -17.58 8.56 -14.10
CA TRP A 137 -17.75 7.14 -13.80
C TRP A 137 -16.45 6.34 -13.96
N GLN A 138 -15.66 6.67 -14.98
CA GLN A 138 -14.37 6.03 -15.20
C GLN A 138 -13.35 6.46 -14.14
N ARG A 139 -13.32 7.76 -13.80
CA ARG A 139 -12.50 8.28 -12.70
C ARG A 139 -12.84 7.64 -11.36
N MET A 140 -14.13 7.49 -11.03
CA MET A 140 -14.53 6.81 -9.80
C MET A 140 -14.07 5.35 -9.79
N PHE A 141 -14.24 4.63 -10.91
CA PHE A 141 -13.84 3.23 -11.00
C PHE A 141 -12.33 3.08 -10.80
N ASP A 142 -11.52 3.88 -11.51
CA ASP A 142 -10.07 3.85 -11.40
C ASP A 142 -9.61 4.19 -9.98
N LEU A 143 -10.16 5.26 -9.38
CA LEU A 143 -9.85 5.62 -7.99
C LEU A 143 -10.24 4.54 -6.99
N TRP A 144 -11.32 3.82 -7.25
CA TRP A 144 -11.75 2.73 -6.37
C TRP A 144 -10.84 1.52 -6.50
N VAL A 145 -10.37 1.20 -7.71
CA VAL A 145 -9.40 0.11 -7.95
C VAL A 145 -8.05 0.44 -7.29
N TRP A 146 -7.49 1.61 -7.60
CA TRP A 146 -6.22 2.06 -7.04
C TRP A 146 -6.31 2.31 -5.52
N GLY A 147 -7.43 2.84 -5.05
CA GLY A 147 -7.73 3.00 -3.64
C GLY A 147 -7.88 1.65 -2.92
N SER A 148 -8.52 0.66 -3.52
CA SER A 148 -8.70 -0.67 -2.93
C SER A 148 -7.37 -1.38 -2.66
N ILE A 149 -6.38 -1.18 -3.54
CA ILE A 149 -4.99 -1.63 -3.29
C ILE A 149 -4.46 -1.04 -1.98
N GLY A 150 -4.66 0.25 -1.77
CA GLY A 150 -4.31 0.95 -0.53
C GLY A 150 -5.02 0.40 0.70
N GLY A 151 -6.34 0.19 0.59
CA GLY A 151 -7.15 -0.37 1.68
C GLY A 151 -6.74 -1.79 2.06
N ILE A 152 -6.49 -2.66 1.08
CA ILE A 152 -6.01 -4.03 1.32
C ILE A 152 -4.63 -4.00 1.98
N SER A 153 -3.74 -3.14 1.48
CA SER A 153 -2.41 -2.95 2.07
C SER A 153 -2.50 -2.49 3.52
N ALA A 154 -3.39 -1.54 3.82
CA ALA A 154 -3.65 -1.06 5.16
C ALA A 154 -4.14 -2.19 6.08
N MET A 155 -5.09 -3.03 5.63
CA MET A 155 -5.55 -4.20 6.39
C MET A 155 -4.42 -5.17 6.73
N ILE A 156 -3.57 -5.48 5.75
CA ILE A 156 -2.42 -6.38 5.93
C ILE A 156 -1.44 -5.76 6.93
N CYS A 157 -1.06 -4.50 6.74
CA CYS A 157 -0.18 -3.77 7.66
C CYS A 157 -0.79 -3.72 9.07
N GLY A 158 -2.10 -3.50 9.17
CA GLY A 158 -2.84 -3.49 10.42
C GLY A 158 -2.75 -4.82 11.16
N LYS A 159 -2.88 -5.94 10.43
CA LYS A 159 -2.79 -7.29 11.01
C LYS A 159 -1.43 -7.56 11.66
N PHE A 160 -0.35 -7.04 11.08
CA PHE A 160 1.02 -7.31 11.52
C PHE A 160 1.55 -6.29 12.54
N PHE A 161 1.22 -5.01 12.37
CA PHE A 161 1.88 -3.93 13.12
C PHE A 161 1.00 -3.27 14.18
N LEU A 162 -0.34 -3.39 14.11
CA LEU A 162 -1.20 -2.82 15.14
C LEU A 162 -1.27 -3.72 16.37
N PRO A 163 -1.27 -3.12 17.58
CA PRO A 163 -1.48 -3.86 18.81
C PRO A 163 -2.87 -4.51 18.83
N LYS A 164 -2.91 -5.73 19.38
CA LYS A 164 -4.14 -6.51 19.61
C LYS A 164 -4.30 -6.69 21.12
N LEU A 165 -5.52 -6.60 21.61
CA LEU A 165 -5.80 -6.95 23.00
C LEU A 165 -5.72 -8.47 23.17
N PRO A 166 -5.27 -8.98 24.33
CA PRO A 166 -5.35 -10.40 24.64
C PRO A 166 -6.82 -10.85 24.66
N ASN A 167 -7.06 -12.11 24.32
CA ASN A 167 -8.40 -12.71 24.10
C ASN A 167 -9.37 -12.68 25.30
N ASN A 168 -8.98 -12.08 26.44
CA ASN A 168 -9.73 -12.07 27.70
C ASN A 168 -10.29 -10.67 28.06
N PHE A 169 -10.55 -9.81 27.08
CA PHE A 169 -11.30 -8.55 27.24
C PHE A 169 -12.63 -8.58 26.48
#